data_AF-A0A959IBP9-F1
#
_entry.id   AF-A0A959IBP9-F1
#
_cell.length_a   1.000
_cell.length_b   1.000
_cell.length_c   1.000
_cell.angle_alpha   90.00
_cell.angle_beta   90.00
_cell.angle_gamma   90.00
#
_symmetry.space_group_name_H-M   'P 1'
#
loop_
_entity.id
_entity.type
_entity.pdbx_description
1 polymer ?
#
loop_
_entity_poly.entity_id
_entity_poly.type
_entity_poly.pdbx_seq_one_letter_code
_entity_poly.pdbx_strand_id
1 'polypeptide(L)'
;MNLFRLRGSLSRGQAVVLGLVGVVLFLLLWRLLAEVFAVDVNHESQRPAEERSGEVAPAVAEGFRLIDIDTRPDAVQENAPVGTEVGLQVQPADGGRGEVYYQLADNVSGIFAIHPQNGRVTVVDSSR
;
A
#
# COMPACT_ATOMS: atom_id res chain seq x y z
N MET A 1 -8.12 -41.17 -31.63
CA MET A 1 -7.92 -42.22 -30.62
C MET A 1 -8.76 -41.88 -29.39
N ASN A 2 -9.76 -42.71 -29.07
CA ASN A 2 -10.61 -42.52 -27.88
C ASN A 2 -9.99 -43.32 -26.73
N LEU A 3 -9.17 -42.69 -25.90
CA LEU A 3 -8.26 -43.40 -24.98
C LEU A 3 -8.78 -43.67 -23.56
N PHE A 4 -10.06 -43.42 -23.27
CA PHE A 4 -10.65 -43.75 -21.96
C PHE A 4 -12.08 -44.27 -22.12
N ARG A 5 -12.23 -45.58 -22.36
CA ARG A 5 -13.51 -46.26 -22.09
C ARG A 5 -13.42 -46.87 -20.70
N LEU A 6 -14.08 -46.25 -19.73
CA LEU A 6 -14.34 -46.86 -18.43
C LEU A 6 -14.98 -48.23 -18.68
N ARG A 7 -14.28 -49.30 -18.29
CA ARG A 7 -14.67 -50.68 -18.58
C ARG A 7 -15.89 -51.03 -17.70
N GLY A 8 -17.09 -50.79 -18.20
CA GLY A 8 -18.36 -51.14 -17.55
C GLY A 8 -19.34 -49.95 -17.44
N SER A 9 -20.65 -50.23 -17.54
CA SER A 9 -21.69 -49.22 -17.29
C SER A 9 -21.76 -48.92 -15.79
N LEU A 10 -21.45 -47.69 -15.39
CA LEU A 10 -21.56 -47.24 -14.01
C LEU A 10 -23.02 -47.32 -13.53
N SER A 11 -23.27 -48.02 -12.42
CA SER A 11 -24.56 -47.92 -11.74
C SER A 11 -24.78 -46.50 -11.22
N ARG A 12 -26.04 -46.04 -11.09
CA ARG A 12 -26.36 -44.70 -10.55
C ARG A 12 -25.64 -44.42 -9.22
N GLY A 13 -25.52 -45.43 -8.35
CA GLY A 13 -24.79 -45.30 -7.08
C GLY A 13 -23.29 -45.11 -7.27
N GLN A 14 -22.66 -45.81 -8.22
CA GLN A 14 -21.24 -45.64 -8.53
C GLN A 14 -20.95 -44.28 -9.15
N ALA A 15 -21.85 -43.77 -10.01
CA ALA A 15 -21.72 -42.44 -10.60
C ALA A 15 -21.75 -41.34 -9.51
N VAL A 16 -22.65 -41.46 -8.52
CA VAL A 16 -22.70 -40.53 -7.37
C VAL A 16 -21.44 -40.63 -6.52
N VAL A 17 -20.97 -41.85 -6.23
CA VAL A 17 -19.74 -42.07 -5.45
C VAL A 17 -18.52 -41.51 -6.18
N LEU A 18 -18.37 -41.73 -7.49
CA LEU A 18 -17.30 -41.15 -8.30
C LEU A 18 -17.35 -39.63 -8.33
N GLY A 19 -18.56 -39.03 -8.38
CA GLY A 19 -18.73 -37.59 -8.26
C GLY A 19 -18.25 -37.04 -6.92
N LEU A 20 -18.67 -37.68 -5.81
CA LEU A 20 -18.24 -37.29 -4.46
C LEU A 20 -16.73 -37.44 -4.26
N VAL A 21 -16.16 -38.56 -4.70
CA VAL A 21 -14.70 -38.79 -4.66
C VAL A 21 -13.97 -37.73 -5.48
N GLY A 22 -14.49 -37.36 -6.65
CA GLY A 22 -13.94 -36.29 -7.48
C GLY A 22 -13.95 -34.93 -6.78
N VAL A 23 -15.06 -34.56 -6.12
CA VAL A 23 -15.17 -33.30 -5.36
C VAL A 23 -14.21 -33.28 -4.17
N VAL A 24 -14.10 -34.38 -3.42
CA VAL A 24 -13.17 -34.48 -2.29
C VAL A 24 -11.73 -34.36 -2.77
N LEU A 25 -11.35 -35.06 -3.84
CA LEU A 25 -10.02 -34.94 -4.43
C LEU A 25 -9.76 -33.52 -4.95
N PHE A 26 -10.76 -32.87 -5.54
CA PHE A 26 -10.65 -31.49 -5.99
C PHE A 26 -10.45 -30.53 -4.82
N LEU A 27 -11.19 -30.67 -3.71
CA LEU A 27 -11.01 -29.82 -2.53
C LEU A 27 -9.67 -30.07 -1.84
N LEU A 28 -9.20 -31.31 -1.77
CA LEU A 28 -7.88 -31.65 -1.24
C LEU A 28 -6.78 -31.10 -2.13
N LEU A 29 -6.91 -31.24 -3.45
CA LEU A 29 -5.98 -30.68 -4.43
C LEU A 29 -5.99 -29.15 -4.37
N TRP A 30 -7.17 -28.54 -4.30
CA TRP A 30 -7.35 -27.10 -4.15
C TRP A 30 -6.69 -26.59 -2.86
N ARG A 31 -6.84 -27.32 -1.75
CA ARG A 31 -6.22 -27.01 -0.47
C ARG A 31 -4.69 -27.14 -0.54
N LEU A 32 -4.16 -28.18 -1.18
CA LEU A 32 -2.72 -28.38 -1.36
C LEU A 32 -2.12 -27.35 -2.33
N LEU A 33 -2.89 -26.96 -3.36
CA LEU A 33 -2.53 -25.86 -4.27
C LEU A 33 -2.50 -24.54 -3.51
N ALA A 34 -3.51 -24.25 -2.67
CA ALA A 34 -3.52 -23.07 -1.82
C ALA A 34 -2.33 -23.04 -0.84
N GLU A 35 -1.86 -24.21 -0.37
CA GLU A 35 -0.64 -24.30 0.46
C GLU A 35 0.64 -24.07 -0.34
N VAL A 36 0.70 -24.47 -1.61
CA VAL A 36 1.85 -24.21 -2.50
C VAL A 36 1.91 -22.75 -2.97
N PHE A 37 0.76 -22.11 -3.16
CA PHE A 37 0.67 -20.69 -3.56
C PHE A 37 0.49 -19.72 -2.39
N ALA A 38 0.37 -20.22 -1.16
CA ALA A 38 0.56 -19.42 0.03
C ALA A 38 2.06 -19.08 0.14
N VAL A 39 2.48 -18.05 -0.59
CA VAL A 39 3.65 -17.27 -0.20
C VAL A 39 3.33 -16.70 1.18
N ASP A 40 4.12 -17.07 2.17
CA ASP A 40 4.10 -16.44 3.47
C ASP A 40 4.51 -14.96 3.28
N VAL A 41 3.52 -14.08 3.15
CA VAL A 41 3.70 -12.63 3.28
C VAL A 41 3.32 -12.29 4.71
N ASN A 42 3.98 -12.89 5.72
CA ASN A 42 4.03 -12.43 7.11
C ASN A 42 5.03 -13.27 7.94
N HIS A 43 6.31 -13.24 7.57
CA HIS A 43 7.41 -13.52 8.50
C HIS A 43 8.31 -12.29 8.62
N GLU A 44 7.77 -11.25 9.26
CA GLU A 44 8.55 -10.23 9.96
C GLU A 44 9.16 -10.86 11.24
N SER A 45 9.99 -11.89 11.10
CA SER A 45 10.92 -12.34 12.14
C SER A 45 11.92 -13.33 11.54
N GLN A 46 13.17 -12.87 11.45
CA GLN A 46 14.41 -13.57 11.09
C GLN A 46 14.79 -13.50 9.60
N ARG A 47 15.58 -12.46 9.28
CA ARG A 47 16.44 -12.41 8.09
C ARG A 47 17.73 -13.22 8.38
N PRO A 48 18.05 -14.30 7.65
CA PRO A 48 19.43 -14.64 7.35
C PRO A 48 19.88 -13.79 6.15
N ALA A 49 21.08 -13.23 6.25
CA ALA A 49 21.70 -12.43 5.19
C ALA A 49 22.05 -13.29 3.95
N GLU A 50 21.95 -12.68 2.75
CA GLU A 50 22.29 -13.21 1.40
C GLU A 50 21.34 -14.31 0.89
N GLU A 51 20.67 -14.19 -0.27
CA GLU A 51 21.27 -14.07 -1.60
C GLU A 51 20.22 -13.66 -2.66
N ARG A 52 20.72 -13.13 -3.78
CA ARG A 52 20.09 -12.25 -4.76
C ARG A 52 20.11 -12.92 -6.13
N SER A 53 18.98 -13.27 -6.75
CA SER A 53 18.92 -13.49 -8.22
C SER A 53 17.50 -13.59 -8.78
N GLY A 54 17.13 -12.64 -9.66
CA GLY A 54 16.20 -12.87 -10.77
C GLY A 54 14.71 -12.61 -10.55
N GLU A 55 14.30 -11.33 -10.50
CA GLU A 55 13.11 -10.78 -11.18
C GLU A 55 13.12 -9.26 -10.91
N VAL A 56 13.38 -8.43 -11.93
CA VAL A 56 13.25 -6.97 -11.78
C VAL A 56 11.77 -6.64 -11.98
N ALA A 57 10.97 -6.90 -10.94
CA ALA A 57 9.70 -6.22 -10.79
C ALA A 57 9.96 -4.70 -10.91
N PRO A 58 9.12 -3.92 -11.62
CA PRO A 58 9.25 -2.48 -11.56
C PRO A 58 9.14 -2.13 -10.08
N ALA A 59 10.20 -1.57 -9.51
CA ALA A 59 10.16 -1.02 -8.18
C ALA A 59 9.01 -0.01 -8.18
N VAL A 60 7.85 -0.42 -7.65
CA VAL A 60 6.91 0.54 -7.10
C VAL A 60 7.73 1.20 -6.02
N ALA A 61 8.27 2.38 -6.34
CA ALA A 61 8.94 3.22 -5.38
C ALA A 61 7.99 3.32 -4.20
N GLU A 62 8.38 2.75 -3.06
CA GLU A 62 7.67 2.93 -1.79
C GLU A 62 7.31 4.41 -1.71
N GLY A 63 6.01 4.69 -1.81
CA GLY A 63 5.52 6.00 -2.19
C GLY A 63 6.02 7.06 -1.21
N PHE A 64 6.58 8.13 -1.74
CA PHE A 64 6.92 9.30 -0.95
C PHE A 64 5.65 9.78 -0.22
N ARG A 65 5.59 9.54 1.09
CA ARG A 65 4.45 9.89 1.94
C ARG A 65 4.78 11.15 2.72
N LEU A 66 3.90 12.13 2.68
CA LEU A 66 3.98 13.33 3.50
C LEU A 66 3.12 13.17 4.76
N ILE A 67 3.60 13.70 5.87
CA ILE A 67 2.88 13.80 7.14
C ILE A 67 2.94 15.24 7.64
N ASP A 68 1.93 15.63 8.40
CA ASP A 68 2.01 16.79 9.27
C ASP A 68 2.65 16.38 10.60
N ILE A 69 3.67 17.12 11.01
CA ILE A 69 4.37 16.90 12.29
C ILE A 69 4.01 17.95 13.34
N ASP A 70 3.25 18.97 12.98
CA ASP A 70 2.67 19.88 13.93
C ASP A 70 1.40 19.27 14.52
N THR A 71 1.25 19.35 15.84
CA THR A 71 0.12 18.74 16.57
C THR A 71 -0.97 19.76 16.89
N ARG A 72 -0.77 21.03 16.54
CA ARG A 72 -1.78 22.08 16.69
C ARG A 72 -2.89 21.88 15.66
N PRO A 73 -4.10 22.38 15.94
CA PRO A 73 -5.16 22.39 14.94
C PRO A 73 -4.77 23.23 13.73
N ASP A 74 -5.13 22.76 12.52
CA ASP A 74 -5.07 23.49 11.25
C ASP A 74 -6.10 24.64 11.23
N ALA A 75 -5.87 25.64 12.07
CA ALA A 75 -6.79 26.75 12.28
C ALA A 75 -6.03 28.06 12.42
N VAL A 76 -6.55 29.08 11.75
CA VAL A 76 -6.01 30.43 11.77
C VAL A 76 -7.14 31.38 12.12
N GLN A 77 -6.88 32.34 13.01
CA GLN A 77 -7.85 33.41 13.29
C GLN A 77 -8.00 34.31 12.06
N GLU A 78 -9.22 34.78 11.78
CA GLU A 78 -9.51 35.64 10.63
C GLU A 78 -8.69 36.95 10.62
N ASN A 79 -8.24 37.40 11.79
CA ASN A 79 -7.42 38.60 11.98
C ASN A 79 -5.96 38.27 12.34
N ALA A 80 -5.50 37.04 12.09
CA ALA A 80 -4.15 36.63 12.40
C ALA A 80 -3.13 37.53 11.68
N PRO A 81 -2.12 38.06 12.38
CA PRO A 81 -1.11 38.89 11.76
C PRO A 81 -0.27 38.08 10.76
N VAL A 82 0.28 38.76 9.75
CA VAL A 82 1.30 38.19 8.85
C VAL A 82 2.44 37.56 9.64
N GLY A 83 2.86 36.36 9.21
CA GLY A 83 3.85 35.53 9.88
C GLY A 83 3.26 34.52 10.87
N THR A 84 1.96 34.58 11.16
CA THR A 84 1.28 33.59 12.01
C THR A 84 1.39 32.20 11.41
N GLU A 85 1.82 31.23 12.21
CA GLU A 85 1.86 29.82 11.81
C GLU A 85 0.45 29.23 11.77
N VAL A 86 0.18 28.42 10.75
CA VAL A 86 -1.18 27.90 10.53
C VAL A 86 -1.46 26.58 11.25
N GLY A 87 -0.47 26.05 11.96
CA GLY A 87 -0.55 24.73 12.59
C GLY A 87 -0.16 23.57 11.70
N LEU A 88 0.39 23.84 10.49
CA LEU A 88 0.83 22.82 9.54
C LEU A 88 2.36 22.87 9.34
N GLN A 89 3.02 21.74 9.57
CA GLN A 89 4.42 21.54 9.21
C GLN A 89 4.60 20.21 8.47
N VAL A 90 4.89 20.31 7.17
CA VAL A 90 5.01 19.15 6.29
C VAL A 90 6.39 18.50 6.41
N GLN A 91 6.42 17.17 6.52
CA GLN A 91 7.65 16.38 6.45
C GLN A 91 7.41 15.03 5.75
N PRO A 92 8.41 14.45 5.04
CA PRO A 92 8.33 13.07 4.60
C PRO A 92 8.22 12.12 5.80
N ALA A 93 7.36 11.13 5.71
CA ALA A 93 7.10 10.17 6.78
C ALA A 93 8.32 9.31 7.14
N ASP A 94 9.23 9.13 6.19
CA ASP A 94 10.49 8.40 6.34
C ASP A 94 11.66 9.32 6.73
N GLY A 95 11.39 10.61 7.02
CA GLY A 95 12.39 11.63 7.31
C GLY A 95 13.04 12.24 6.06
N GLY A 96 12.72 11.72 4.87
CA GLY A 96 13.28 12.15 3.61
C GLY A 96 14.68 11.57 3.36
N ARG A 97 15.05 11.47 2.09
CA ARG A 97 16.40 11.07 1.67
C ARG A 97 17.06 12.25 0.96
N GLY A 98 17.99 12.92 1.66
CA GLY A 98 18.71 14.08 1.12
C GLY A 98 17.97 15.40 1.33
N GLU A 99 18.28 16.40 0.51
CA GLU A 99 17.63 17.70 0.58
C GLU A 99 16.19 17.62 0.09
N VAL A 100 15.26 18.09 0.92
CA VAL A 100 13.82 18.13 0.61
C VAL A 100 13.39 19.57 0.48
N TYR A 101 12.69 19.87 -0.61
CA TYR A 101 12.12 21.18 -0.88
C TYR A 101 10.60 21.12 -0.94
N TYR A 102 9.95 22.13 -0.36
CA TYR A 102 8.50 22.21 -0.25
C TYR A 102 7.95 23.38 -1.07
N GLN A 103 6.80 23.14 -1.69
CA GLN A 103 6.02 24.15 -2.41
C GLN A 103 4.53 23.86 -2.22
N LEU A 104 3.71 24.91 -2.21
CA LEU A 104 2.26 24.74 -2.26
C LEU A 104 1.90 24.38 -3.69
N ALA A 105 1.25 23.22 -3.87
CA ALA A 105 0.77 22.78 -5.18
C ALA A 105 -0.30 23.74 -5.73
N ASP A 106 -1.07 24.33 -4.82
CA ASP A 106 -2.03 25.37 -5.13
C ASP A 106 -1.87 26.55 -4.16
N ASN A 107 -1.79 27.76 -4.70
CA ASN A 107 -1.70 29.01 -3.95
C ASN A 107 -2.50 30.12 -4.64
N VAL A 108 -3.71 29.81 -5.12
CA VAL A 108 -4.56 30.77 -5.88
C VAL A 108 -4.75 32.11 -5.13
N SER A 109 -4.80 32.07 -3.80
CA SER A 109 -5.11 33.25 -2.98
C SER A 109 -3.89 34.04 -2.53
N GLY A 110 -2.69 33.43 -2.55
CA GLY A 110 -1.47 34.06 -2.04
C GLY A 110 -1.49 34.41 -0.54
N ILE A 111 -2.45 33.89 0.22
CA ILE A 111 -2.65 34.19 1.65
C ILE A 111 -1.66 33.41 2.53
N PHE A 112 -1.19 32.25 2.05
CA PHE A 112 -0.27 31.38 2.76
C PHE A 112 1.03 31.18 1.98
N ALA A 113 2.11 30.93 2.71
CA ALA A 113 3.38 30.49 2.16
C ALA A 113 3.91 29.29 2.93
N ILE A 114 4.56 28.38 2.23
CA ILE A 114 5.33 27.29 2.82
C ILE A 114 6.82 27.62 2.78
N HIS A 115 7.50 27.43 3.89
CA HIS A 115 8.94 27.63 3.94
C HIS A 115 9.63 26.47 3.19
N PRO A 116 10.45 26.75 2.17
CA PRO A 116 10.87 25.76 1.19
C PRO A 116 11.78 24.67 1.75
N GLN A 117 12.41 24.86 2.91
CA GLN A 117 13.35 23.90 3.49
C GLN A 117 12.82 23.15 4.71
N ASN A 118 11.79 23.66 5.38
CA ASN A 118 11.34 23.11 6.66
C ASN A 118 9.83 22.79 6.71
N GLY A 119 9.11 23.04 5.61
CA GLY A 119 7.72 22.63 5.43
C GLY A 119 6.70 23.39 6.28
N ARG A 120 7.12 24.41 7.03
CA ARG A 120 6.24 25.22 7.89
C ARG A 120 5.40 26.17 7.03
N VAL A 121 4.10 26.24 7.33
CA VAL A 121 3.17 27.13 6.62
C VAL A 121 2.81 28.33 7.48
N THR A 122 2.85 29.53 6.90
CA THR A 122 2.54 30.80 7.55
C THR A 122 1.59 31.67 6.73
N VAL A 123 0.88 32.56 7.42
CA VAL A 123 0.11 33.65 6.80
C VAL A 123 1.08 34.68 6.21
N VAL A 124 0.87 35.09 4.97
CA VAL A 124 1.65 36.15 4.31
C VAL A 124 0.81 37.38 3.90
N ASP A 125 -0.52 37.23 3.82
CA ASP A 125 -1.45 38.32 3.57
C ASP A 125 -2.68 38.15 4.45
N SER A 126 -2.90 39.06 5.40
CA SER A 126 -4.04 39.05 6.34
C SER A 126 -5.12 40.08 5.97
N SER A 127 -5.10 40.61 4.74
CA SER A 127 -6.02 41.65 4.28
C SER A 127 -7.28 41.13 3.58
N ARG A 128 -7.40 39.81 3.43
CA ARG A 128 -8.44 39.13 2.66
C ARG A 128 -9.36 38.28 3.52
#